data_AF-A0A933QK95-F1
#
_entry.id   AF-A0A933QK95-F1
#
_cell.length_a   1.000
_cell.length_b   1.000
_cell.length_c   1.000
_cell.angle_alpha   90.00
_cell.angle_beta   90.00
_cell.angle_gamma   90.00
#
_symmetry.space_group_name_H-M   'P 1'
#
loop_
_entity.id
_entity.type
_entity.pdbx_description
1 polymer ?
#
loop_
_entity_poly.entity_id
_entity_poly.type
_entity_poly.pdbx_seq_one_letter_code
_entity_poly.pdbx_strand_id
1 'polypeptide(L)'
;MVKRLRIDSNVVKRLADKAAALRKSDGLEITAAVKQVLAQEKMSDNTAHYHAICSELGRRGAAVKRGVKIANVIRRSQHRTDQQKKEAQNMARERNDNLLPDP
;
A
#
# COMPACT_ATOMS: atom_id res chain seq x y z
N MET A 1 10.93 -17.98 33.28
CA MET A 1 11.02 -17.99 31.80
C MET A 1 9.60 -17.87 31.23
N VAL A 2 9.19 -16.69 30.77
CA VAL A 2 7.81 -16.46 30.30
C VAL A 2 7.64 -17.11 28.93
N LYS A 3 6.81 -18.16 28.84
CA LYS A 3 6.40 -18.74 27.55
C LYS A 3 5.71 -17.63 26.74
N ARG A 4 6.36 -17.11 25.70
CA ARG A 4 5.68 -16.26 24.70
C ARG A 4 4.58 -17.11 24.07
N LEU A 5 3.32 -16.78 24.35
CA LEU A 5 2.19 -17.33 23.60
C LEU A 5 2.45 -17.01 22.11
N ARG A 6 2.74 -18.05 21.32
CA ARG A 6 2.83 -17.90 19.86
C ARG A 6 1.41 -17.79 19.34
N ILE A 7 0.96 -16.57 19.12
CA ILE A 7 -0.31 -16.31 18.43
C ILE A 7 -0.14 -16.70 16.96
N ASP A 8 -1.06 -17.52 16.46
CA ASP A 8 -1.07 -17.95 15.07
C ASP A 8 -1.23 -16.74 14.13
N SER A 9 -0.31 -16.60 13.17
CA SER A 9 -0.33 -15.52 12.20
C SER A 9 -1.60 -15.51 11.34
N ASN A 10 -2.18 -16.68 11.03
CA ASN A 10 -3.42 -16.78 10.27
C ASN A 10 -4.61 -16.25 11.05
N VAL A 11 -4.64 -16.49 12.37
CA VAL A 11 -5.65 -15.92 13.27
C VAL A 11 -5.52 -14.40 13.28
N VAL A 12 -4.31 -13.86 13.45
CA VAL A 12 -4.08 -12.41 13.43
C VAL A 12 -4.53 -11.77 12.11
N LYS A 13 -4.23 -12.40 10.97
CA LYS A 13 -4.65 -11.91 9.65
C LYS A 13 -6.18 -11.85 9.53
N ARG A 14 -6.87 -12.94 9.87
CA ARG A 14 -8.34 -13.02 9.83
C ARG A 14 -9.00 -11.97 10.71
N LEU A 15 -8.48 -11.75 11.92
CA LEU A 15 -9.03 -10.75 12.84
C LEU A 15 -8.73 -9.32 12.38
N ALA A 16 -7.56 -9.08 11.80
CA ALA A 16 -7.23 -7.81 11.15
C ALA A 16 -8.17 -7.51 9.98
N ASP A 17 -8.53 -8.51 9.16
CA ASP A 17 -9.48 -8.35 8.05
C ASP A 17 -10.88 -7.99 8.56
N LYS A 18 -11.36 -8.67 9.61
CA LYS A 18 -12.63 -8.32 10.27
C LYS A 18 -12.63 -6.90 10.82
N ALA A 19 -11.56 -6.49 11.49
CA ALA A 19 -11.46 -5.13 12.04
C ALA A 19 -11.40 -4.06 10.93
N ALA A 20 -10.70 -4.35 9.83
CA ALA A 20 -10.67 -3.47 8.66
C ALA A 20 -12.04 -3.38 7.97
N ALA A 21 -12.81 -4.47 7.95
CA ALA A 21 -14.17 -4.49 7.42
C ALA A 21 -15.12 -3.64 8.28
N LEU A 22 -15.12 -3.82 9.60
CA LEU A 22 -15.94 -3.03 10.53
C LEU A 22 -15.64 -1.53 10.45
N ARG A 23 -14.37 -1.15 10.31
CA ARG A 23 -14.00 0.25 10.07
C ARG A 23 -14.63 0.81 8.79
N LYS A 24 -14.74 0.01 7.74
CA LYS A 24 -15.33 0.43 6.47
C LYS A 24 -16.86 0.48 6.51
N SER A 25 -17.51 -0.49 7.17
CA SER A 25 -18.98 -0.57 7.23
C SER A 25 -19.56 0.44 8.21
N ASP A 26 -18.98 0.51 9.41
CA ASP A 26 -19.57 1.20 10.56
C ASP A 26 -18.89 2.55 10.82
N GLY A 27 -17.86 2.90 10.03
CA GLY A 27 -17.06 4.12 10.21
C GLY A 27 -16.23 4.13 11.50
N LEU A 28 -16.12 3.00 12.19
CA LEU A 28 -15.41 2.89 13.47
C LEU A 28 -13.93 3.22 13.34
N GLU A 29 -13.38 3.86 14.37
CA GLU A 29 -11.93 3.95 14.51
C GLU A 29 -11.31 2.55 14.58
N ILE A 30 -10.12 2.38 14.00
CA ILE A 30 -9.49 1.06 13.86
C ILE A 30 -9.26 0.39 15.23
N THR A 31 -8.95 1.18 16.26
CA THR A 31 -8.81 0.74 17.65
C THR A 31 -10.12 0.21 18.23
N ALA A 32 -11.23 0.89 17.98
CA ALA A 32 -12.56 0.45 18.39
C ALA A 32 -12.98 -0.83 17.64
N ALA A 33 -12.75 -0.89 16.33
CA ALA A 33 -13.02 -2.06 15.51
C ALA A 33 -12.24 -3.31 15.97
N VAL A 34 -10.96 -3.17 16.33
CA VAL A 34 -10.17 -4.30 16.87
C VAL A 34 -10.72 -4.77 18.21
N LYS A 35 -11.10 -3.86 19.12
CA LYS A 35 -11.71 -4.24 20.41
C LYS A 35 -13.02 -5.00 20.22
N GLN A 36 -13.85 -4.56 19.29
CA GLN A 36 -15.13 -5.21 18.98
C GLN A 36 -14.93 -6.62 18.40
N VAL A 37 -13.95 -6.82 17.51
CA VAL A 37 -13.60 -8.14 16.99
C VAL A 37 -13.13 -9.08 18.10
N LEU A 38 -12.28 -8.59 19.01
CA LEU A 38 -11.80 -9.39 20.15
C LEU A 38 -12.92 -9.76 21.12
N ALA A 39 -13.85 -8.84 21.37
CA ALA A 39 -15.03 -9.09 22.19
C ALA A 39 -15.95 -10.15 21.57
N GLN A 40 -16.14 -10.12 20.25
CA GLN A 40 -16.93 -11.12 19.52
C GLN A 40 -16.31 -12.52 19.56
N GLU A 41 -14.99 -12.62 19.47
CA GLU A 41 -14.27 -13.90 19.41
C GLU A 41 -14.00 -14.51 20.80
N LYS A 42 -14.41 -13.84 21.90
CA LYS A 42 -14.25 -14.29 23.29
C LYS A 42 -12.82 -14.78 23.59
N MET A 43 -11.81 -14.08 23.06
CA MET A 43 -10.40 -14.47 23.21
C MET A 43 -9.94 -14.34 24.67
N SER A 44 -9.23 -15.35 25.18
CA SER A 44 -8.77 -15.41 26.58
C SER A 44 -7.61 -14.45 26.89
N ASP A 45 -6.83 -14.04 25.88
CA ASP A 45 -5.70 -13.11 26.02
C ASP A 45 -5.87 -11.93 25.05
N ASN A 46 -6.83 -11.05 25.38
CA ASN A 46 -7.23 -9.92 24.55
C ASN A 46 -6.09 -8.93 24.28
N THR A 47 -5.19 -8.73 25.25
CA THR A 47 -4.11 -7.73 25.13
C THR A 47 -3.07 -8.17 24.11
N ALA A 48 -2.60 -9.43 24.17
CA ALA A 48 -1.61 -9.92 23.22
C ALA A 48 -2.16 -9.97 21.78
N HIS A 49 -3.42 -10.38 21.61
CA HIS A 49 -4.09 -10.40 20.31
C HIS A 49 -4.32 -8.99 19.76
N TYR A 50 -4.69 -8.03 20.63
CA TYR A 50 -4.83 -6.62 20.24
C TYR A 50 -3.54 -6.06 19.64
N HIS A 51 -2.41 -6.24 20.34
CA HIS A 51 -1.12 -5.75 19.85
C HIS A 51 -0.69 -6.44 18.54
N ALA A 52 -0.95 -7.74 18.40
CA ALA A 52 -0.64 -8.47 17.17
C ALA A 52 -1.46 -7.96 15.97
N ILE A 53 -2.77 -7.74 16.16
CA ILE A 53 -3.67 -7.22 15.12
C ILE A 53 -3.27 -5.79 14.72
N CYS A 54 -3.04 -4.91 15.70
CA CYS A 54 -2.60 -3.54 15.45
C CYS A 54 -1.26 -3.51 14.68
N SER A 55 -0.32 -4.38 15.05
CA SER A 55 0.98 -4.49 14.35
C SER A 55 0.83 -4.94 12.90
N GLU A 56 -0.05 -5.92 12.64
CA GLU A 56 -0.33 -6.40 11.28
C GLU A 56 -1.02 -5.33 10.43
N LEU A 57 -2.02 -4.64 10.98
CA LEU A 57 -2.69 -3.52 10.30
C LEU A 57 -1.72 -2.37 10.00
N GLY A 58 -0.83 -2.04 10.93
CA GLY A 58 0.23 -1.06 10.74
C GLY A 58 1.20 -1.44 9.62
N ARG A 59 1.65 -2.71 9.60
CA ARG A 59 2.53 -3.26 8.56
C ARG A 59 1.87 -3.16 7.17
N ARG A 60 0.59 -3.54 7.07
CA ARG A 60 -0.18 -3.44 5.82
C ARG A 60 -0.34 -1.98 5.36
N GLY A 61 -0.66 -1.07 6.28
CA GLY A 61 -0.77 0.36 5.98
C GLY A 61 0.56 0.96 5.47
N ALA A 62 1.68 0.55 6.05
CA ALA A 62 3.02 0.96 5.58
C ALA A 62 3.34 0.41 4.18
N ALA A 63 2.96 -0.82 3.88
CA ALA A 63 3.13 -1.43 2.56
C ALA A 63 2.34 -0.67 1.47
N VAL A 64 1.08 -0.30 1.76
CA VAL A 64 0.24 0.49 0.84
C VAL A 64 0.87 1.86 0.56
N LYS A 65 1.31 2.59 1.60
CA LYS A 65 1.98 3.89 1.44
C LYS A 65 3.23 3.79 0.55
N ARG A 66 4.03 2.73 0.73
CA ARG A 66 5.22 2.47 -0.12
C ARG A 66 4.82 2.18 -1.56
N GLY A 67 3.79 1.34 -1.78
CA GLY A 67 3.26 1.04 -3.12
C GLY A 67 2.79 2.29 -3.86
N VAL A 68 2.06 3.19 -3.20
CA VAL A 68 1.61 4.47 -3.78
C VAL A 68 2.79 5.35 -4.18
N LYS A 69 3.83 5.43 -3.33
CA LYS A 69 5.05 6.19 -3.64
C LYS A 69 5.75 5.64 -4.89
N ILE A 70 5.90 4.32 -4.99
CA ILE A 70 6.52 3.65 -6.14
C ILE A 70 5.71 3.89 -7.42
N ALA A 71 4.38 3.72 -7.37
CA ALA A 71 3.50 3.97 -8.50
C ALA A 71 3.62 5.41 -9.02
N ASN A 72 3.72 6.39 -8.11
CA ASN A 72 3.93 7.80 -8.48
C ASN A 72 5.30 8.04 -9.12
N VAL A 73 6.37 7.37 -8.66
CA VAL A 73 7.70 7.45 -9.28
C VAL A 73 7.68 6.85 -10.69
N ILE A 74 7.06 5.69 -10.87
CA ILE A 74 6.94 5.03 -12.18
C ILE A 74 6.19 5.95 -13.17
N ARG A 75 5.06 6.53 -12.76
CA ARG A 75 4.28 7.45 -13.62
C ARG A 75 5.10 8.65 -14.07
N ARG A 76 5.88 9.25 -13.15
CA ARG A 76 6.77 10.37 -13.49
C ARG A 76 7.90 9.95 -14.43
N SER A 77 8.44 8.75 -14.27
CA SER A 77 9.47 8.20 -15.14
C SER A 77 8.95 7.94 -16.56
N GLN A 78 7.72 7.43 -16.69
CA GLN A 78 7.05 7.22 -17.97
C GLN A 78 6.85 8.55 -18.69
N HIS A 79 6.31 9.57 -18.00
CA HIS A 79 6.12 10.90 -18.57
C HIS A 79 7.42 11.52 -19.10
N ARG A 80 8.53 11.41 -18.36
CA ARG A 80 9.84 11.89 -18.84
C ARG A 80 10.31 11.15 -20.09
N THR A 81 10.14 9.82 -20.10
CA THR A 81 10.50 9.00 -21.27
C THR A 81 9.72 9.42 -22.50
N ASP A 82 8.43 9.72 -22.34
CA ASP A 82 7.58 10.14 -23.44
C ASP A 82 7.96 11.55 -23.95
N GLN A 83 8.35 12.46 -23.06
CA GLN A 83 8.90 13.76 -23.44
C GLN A 83 10.21 13.62 -24.21
N GLN A 84 11.15 12.82 -23.71
CA GLN A 84 12.42 12.57 -24.39
C GLN A 84 12.23 11.95 -25.78
N LYS A 85 11.25 11.04 -25.94
CA LYS A 85 10.89 10.49 -27.25
C LYS A 85 10.35 11.56 -28.20
N LYS A 86 9.49 12.47 -27.72
CA LYS A 86 8.97 13.58 -28.52
C LYS A 86 10.07 14.55 -28.93
N GLU A 87 10.95 14.92 -28.00
CA GLU A 87 12.10 15.79 -28.27
C GLU A 87 13.05 15.14 -29.29
N ALA A 88 13.35 13.85 -29.13
CA ALA A 88 14.17 13.10 -30.10
C ALA A 88 13.54 13.06 -31.50
N GLN A 89 12.21 12.89 -31.58
CA GLN A 89 11.49 12.92 -32.86
C GLN A 89 11.53 14.32 -33.50
N ASN A 90 11.38 15.38 -32.70
CA ASN A 90 11.45 16.76 -33.21
C ASN A 90 12.86 17.10 -33.70
N MET A 91 13.90 16.76 -32.94
CA MET A 91 15.30 16.92 -33.37
C MET A 91 15.62 16.11 -34.63
N ALA A 92 15.03 14.92 -34.80
CA ALA A 92 15.19 14.12 -36.01
C ALA A 92 14.48 14.75 -37.23
N ARG A 93 13.33 15.41 -37.02
CA ARG A 93 12.63 16.16 -38.08
C ARG A 93 13.41 17.41 -38.51
N GLU A 94 13.84 18.23 -37.56
CA GLU A 94 14.63 19.45 -37.83
C GLU A 94 15.95 19.14 -38.56
N ARG A 95 16.58 18.00 -38.25
CA ARG A 95 17.77 17.54 -38.98
C ARG A 95 17.49 17.11 -40.42
N ASN A 96 16.30 16.56 -40.70
CA ASN A 96 15.92 16.13 -42.05
C ASN A 96 15.56 17.33 -42.94
N ASP A 97 14.86 18.33 -42.37
CA ASP A 97 14.50 19.55 -43.11
C ASP A 97 15.73 20.36 -43.54
N ASN A 98 16.80 20.33 -42.74
CA ASN A 98 18.10 20.96 -43.08
C ASN A 98 18.96 20.18 -44.11
N LEU A 99 18.51 19.01 -44.57
CA LEU A 99 19.22 18.18 -45.57
C LEU A 99 18.56 18.22 -46.96
N LEU A 100 17.44 18.91 -47.12
CA LEU A 100 16.84 19.17 -48.42
C LEU A 100 17.70 20.22 -49.15
N PRO A 101 18.33 19.89 -50.29
CA PRO A 101 19.01 20.91 -51.09
C PRO A 101 17.97 21.93 -51.58
N ASP A 102 18.29 23.22 -51.49
CA ASP A 102 17.51 24.28 -52.13
C ASP A 102 17.35 23.96 -53.63
N PRO A 103 16.16 24.22 -54.22
CA PRO A 103 15.84 23.90 -55.61
C PRO A 103 16.73 24.61 -56.64
#